data_AF-A0A4Y2JA36-F1
#
_entry.id   AF-A0A4Y2JA36-F1
#
_cell.length_a   1.000
_cell.length_b   1.000
_cell.length_c   1.000
_cell.angle_alpha   90.00
_cell.angle_beta   90.00
_cell.angle_gamma   90.00
#
_symmetry.space_group_name_H-M   'P 1'
#
loop_
_entity.id
_entity.type
_entity.pdbx_description
1 polymer ?
#
loop_
_entity_poly.entity_id
_entity_poly.type
_entity_poly.pdbx_seq_one_letter_code
_entity_poly.pdbx_strand_id
1 'polypeptide(L)'
;MREIGQKPVIVKKEIYGFAINRMQYAIINECWRLVQDGVMSVEDIDAVMSEGLGMRYAFLGPFETCQLNADGMMDYCKRYANGIFNVSETFGPVPKMEGEVAEEIHGQLCEKIPLHSLDVQRKWRDERLACLARLKKTLGN
;
A
#
# COMPACT_ATOMS: atom_id res chain seq x y z
N MET A 1 13.04 -11.82 -18.95
CA MET A 1 11.93 -11.41 -18.04
C MET A 1 10.56 -11.65 -18.65
N ARG A 2 10.20 -11.02 -19.79
CA ARG A 2 8.89 -11.27 -20.43
C ARG A 2 8.71 -12.71 -20.90
N GLU A 3 9.73 -13.32 -21.48
CA GLU A 3 9.72 -14.72 -21.96
C GLU A 3 9.41 -15.74 -20.85
N ILE A 4 9.76 -15.44 -19.60
CA ILE A 4 9.48 -16.28 -18.44
C ILE A 4 8.21 -15.84 -17.69
N GLY A 5 7.37 -15.01 -18.32
CA GLY A 5 6.07 -14.56 -17.79
C GLY A 5 6.15 -13.47 -16.70
N GLN A 6 7.28 -12.79 -16.53
CA GLN A 6 7.42 -11.68 -15.59
C GLN A 6 7.17 -10.32 -16.26
N LYS A 7 6.75 -9.31 -15.47
CA LYS A 7 6.51 -7.93 -15.93
C LYS A 7 7.70 -7.03 -15.58
N PRO A 8 8.70 -6.85 -16.47
CA PRO A 8 9.81 -5.95 -16.20
C PRO A 8 9.36 -4.49 -16.24
N VAL A 9 9.96 -3.67 -15.38
CA VAL A 9 9.80 -2.21 -15.34
C VAL A 9 11.15 -1.53 -15.53
N ILE A 10 11.17 -0.34 -16.12
CA ILE A 10 12.39 0.42 -16.37
C ILE A 10 12.49 1.56 -15.36
N VAL A 11 13.51 1.53 -14.52
CA VAL A 11 13.90 2.64 -13.65
C VAL A 11 14.94 3.47 -14.41
N LYS A 12 14.54 4.65 -14.91
CA LYS A 12 15.39 5.48 -15.79
C LYS A 12 16.61 6.09 -15.09
N LYS A 13 16.55 6.25 -13.77
CA LYS A 13 17.61 6.84 -12.96
C LYS A 13 17.67 6.13 -11.62
N GLU A 14 18.88 5.80 -11.18
CA GLU A 14 19.11 5.22 -9.87
C GLU A 14 18.67 6.19 -8.75
N ILE A 15 17.95 5.64 -7.78
CA ILE A 15 17.50 6.32 -6.57
C ILE A 15 17.48 5.31 -5.41
N TYR A 16 17.73 5.78 -4.19
CA TYR A 16 17.63 4.94 -2.99
C TYR A 16 16.22 4.33 -2.85
N GLY A 17 16.19 3.00 -2.65
CA GLY A 17 14.97 2.22 -2.45
C GLY A 17 14.27 1.73 -3.73
N PHE A 18 14.79 2.05 -4.92
CA PHE A 18 14.10 1.77 -6.19
C PHE A 18 12.66 2.34 -6.20
N ALA A 19 11.84 2.00 -7.21
CA ALA A 19 10.48 2.54 -7.29
C ALA A 19 9.51 1.89 -6.29
N ILE A 20 9.59 0.57 -6.08
CA ILE A 20 8.63 -0.18 -5.27
C ILE A 20 8.69 0.20 -3.80
N ASN A 21 9.88 0.26 -3.19
CA ASN A 21 9.99 0.58 -1.77
C ASN A 21 9.64 2.04 -1.50
N ARG A 22 9.88 2.96 -2.44
CA ARG A 22 9.47 4.37 -2.26
C ARG A 22 7.97 4.53 -2.18
N MET A 23 7.21 3.83 -3.02
CA MET A 23 5.74 3.83 -2.92
C MET A 23 5.27 3.13 -1.65
N GLN A 24 5.87 1.99 -1.30
CA GLN A 24 5.54 1.26 -0.08
C GLN A 24 5.81 2.10 1.18
N TYR A 25 6.98 2.75 1.29
CA TYR A 25 7.35 3.54 2.47
C TYR A 25 6.56 4.83 2.57
N ALA A 26 6.10 5.41 1.44
CA ALA A 26 5.16 6.53 1.50
C ALA A 26 3.85 6.15 2.20
N ILE A 27 3.32 4.95 1.91
CA ILE A 27 2.12 4.40 2.57
C ILE A 27 2.44 4.10 4.04
N ILE A 28 3.51 3.36 4.32
CA ILE A 28 3.83 2.96 5.70
C ILE A 28 4.07 4.20 6.59
N ASN A 29 4.75 5.24 6.10
CA ASN A 29 4.99 6.44 6.87
C ASN A 29 3.69 7.16 7.25
N GLU A 30 2.69 7.16 6.37
CA GLU A 30 1.39 7.76 6.69
C GLU A 30 0.59 6.88 7.65
N CYS A 31 0.54 5.57 7.43
CA CYS A 31 -0.06 4.63 8.36
C CYS A 31 0.55 4.76 9.77
N TRP A 32 1.87 4.90 9.86
CA TRP A 32 2.57 5.10 11.13
C TRP A 32 2.11 6.36 11.85
N ARG A 33 2.00 7.49 11.13
CA ARG A 33 1.49 8.74 11.72
C ARG A 33 0.05 8.59 12.19
N LEU A 34 -0.80 7.93 11.42
CA LEU A 34 -2.20 7.73 11.80
C LEU A 34 -2.36 6.90 13.08
N VAL A 35 -1.49 5.89 13.30
CA VAL A 35 -1.46 5.18 14.59
C VAL A 35 -0.89 6.07 15.69
N GLN A 36 0.26 6.70 15.43
CA GLN A 36 0.96 7.56 16.40
C GLN A 36 0.07 8.69 16.94
N ASP A 37 -0.74 9.29 16.07
CA ASP A 37 -1.65 10.39 16.40
C ASP A 37 -3.00 9.89 16.95
N GLY A 38 -3.15 8.57 17.14
CA GLY A 38 -4.37 7.95 17.66
C GLY A 38 -5.58 8.07 16.74
N VAL A 39 -5.36 8.31 15.43
CA VAL A 39 -6.43 8.51 14.44
C VAL A 39 -7.09 7.18 14.09
N MET A 40 -6.32 6.10 14.01
CA MET A 40 -6.81 4.76 13.66
C MET A 40 -6.02 3.65 14.37
N SER A 41 -6.70 2.54 14.66
CA SER A 41 -6.03 1.31 15.10
C SER A 41 -5.25 0.65 13.96
N VAL A 42 -4.30 -0.23 14.28
CA VAL A 42 -3.58 -1.03 13.27
C VAL A 42 -4.54 -1.92 12.49
N GLU A 43 -5.53 -2.49 13.16
CA GLU A 43 -6.54 -3.34 12.52
C GLU A 43 -7.35 -2.57 11.47
N ASP A 44 -7.81 -1.37 11.81
CA ASP A 44 -8.62 -0.55 10.90
C ASP A 44 -7.79 -0.04 9.72
N ILE A 45 -6.51 0.32 9.95
CA ILE A 45 -5.60 0.71 8.86
C ILE A 45 -5.42 -0.45 7.88
N ASP A 46 -5.18 -1.66 8.39
CA ASP A 46 -5.08 -2.87 7.57
C ASP A 46 -6.37 -3.08 6.77
N ALA A 47 -7.54 -2.89 7.37
CA ALA A 47 -8.83 -3.06 6.71
C ALA A 47 -9.07 -2.03 5.60
N VAL A 48 -8.73 -0.76 5.82
CA VAL A 48 -8.77 0.29 4.77
C VAL A 48 -7.96 -0.12 3.55
N MET A 49 -6.82 -0.79 3.76
CA MET A 49 -5.99 -1.29 2.68
C MET A 49 -6.52 -2.61 2.10
N SER A 50 -6.77 -3.64 2.89
CA SER A 50 -7.12 -4.97 2.36
C SER A 50 -8.52 -5.02 1.74
N GLU A 51 -9.48 -4.34 2.37
CA GLU A 51 -10.90 -4.33 1.95
C GLU A 51 -11.29 -3.09 1.14
N GLY A 52 -10.36 -2.14 0.97
CA GLY A 52 -10.59 -0.88 0.28
C GLY A 52 -9.57 -0.60 -0.82
N LEU A 53 -8.54 0.17 -0.48
CA LEU A 53 -7.60 0.74 -1.46
C LEU A 53 -6.76 -0.33 -2.18
N GLY A 54 -6.38 -1.41 -1.49
CA GLY A 54 -5.59 -2.50 -2.03
C GLY A 54 -6.34 -3.34 -3.07
N MET A 55 -7.66 -3.47 -2.96
CA MET A 55 -8.45 -4.26 -3.92
C MET A 55 -8.33 -3.71 -5.35
N ARG A 56 -8.42 -2.39 -5.53
CA ARG A 56 -8.24 -1.77 -6.85
C ARG A 56 -6.78 -1.85 -7.30
N TYR A 57 -5.81 -1.73 -6.38
CA TYR A 57 -4.39 -1.81 -6.70
C TYR A 57 -3.90 -3.21 -7.04
N ALA A 58 -4.68 -4.25 -6.76
CA ALA A 58 -4.45 -5.58 -7.30
C ALA A 58 -4.58 -5.61 -8.84
N PHE A 59 -5.30 -4.67 -9.45
CA PHE A 59 -5.61 -4.64 -10.88
C PHE A 59 -5.10 -3.40 -11.61
N LEU A 60 -5.18 -2.23 -10.97
CA LEU A 60 -4.89 -0.93 -11.57
C LEU A 60 -3.71 -0.23 -10.89
N GLY A 61 -2.96 0.55 -11.65
CA GLY A 61 -1.99 1.50 -11.05
C GLY A 61 -2.67 2.72 -10.42
N PRO A 62 -1.93 3.53 -9.64
CA PRO A 62 -2.48 4.75 -9.04
C PRO A 62 -2.92 5.78 -10.09
N PHE A 63 -2.17 5.95 -11.18
CA PHE A 63 -2.56 6.89 -12.25
C PHE A 63 -3.73 6.40 -13.10
N GLU A 64 -3.81 5.10 -13.39
CA GLU A 64 -5.00 4.52 -14.04
C GLU A 64 -6.24 4.67 -13.14
N THR A 65 -6.07 4.51 -11.83
CA THR A 65 -7.13 4.77 -10.86
C THR A 65 -7.59 6.24 -10.90
N CYS A 66 -6.67 7.20 -10.97
CA CYS A 66 -7.03 8.63 -11.13
C CYS A 66 -7.75 8.88 -12.46
N GLN A 67 -7.26 8.28 -13.55
CA GLN A 67 -7.87 8.38 -14.87
C GLN A 67 -9.31 7.88 -14.89
N LEU A 68 -9.62 6.79 -14.16
CA LEU A 68 -10.94 6.15 -14.15
C LEU A 68 -11.90 6.71 -13.09
N ASN A 69 -11.39 7.39 -12.05
CA ASN A 69 -12.22 7.99 -11.00
C ASN A 69 -12.77 9.38 -11.36
N ALA A 70 -12.52 9.84 -12.58
CA ALA A 70 -12.96 11.11 -13.12
C ALA A 70 -13.13 10.98 -14.65
N ASP A 71 -13.46 12.07 -15.33
CA ASP A 71 -13.51 12.12 -16.79
C ASP A 71 -12.08 12.29 -17.36
N GLY A 72 -11.17 11.44 -16.91
CA GLY A 72 -9.73 11.45 -17.20
C GLY A 72 -8.88 12.24 -16.19
N MET A 73 -7.56 12.08 -16.31
CA MET A 73 -6.58 12.65 -15.38
C MET A 73 -6.69 14.17 -15.23
N MET A 74 -6.98 14.89 -16.32
CA MET A 74 -7.11 16.35 -16.28
C MET A 74 -8.34 16.80 -15.48
N ASP A 75 -9.45 16.08 -15.61
CA ASP A 75 -10.64 16.34 -14.81
C ASP A 75 -10.43 15.93 -13.34
N TYR A 76 -9.75 14.81 -13.10
CA TYR A 76 -9.32 14.39 -11.76
C TYR A 76 -8.50 15.50 -11.06
N CYS A 77 -7.50 16.07 -11.75
CA CYS A 77 -6.72 17.18 -11.21
C CYS A 77 -7.58 18.42 -10.91
N LYS A 78 -8.50 18.81 -11.80
CA LYS A 78 -9.40 19.96 -11.55
C LYS A 78 -10.24 19.77 -10.30
N ARG A 79 -10.72 18.54 -10.06
CA ARG A 79 -11.60 18.21 -8.93
C ARG A 79 -10.83 18.04 -7.61
N TYR A 80 -9.67 17.38 -7.64
CA TYR A 80 -9.06 16.84 -6.42
C TYR A 80 -7.66 17.38 -6.11
N ALA A 81 -6.98 18.08 -7.03
CA ALA A 81 -5.60 18.52 -6.79
C ALA A 81 -5.46 19.40 -5.54
N ASN A 82 -6.39 20.34 -5.33
CA ASN A 82 -6.37 21.20 -4.13
C ASN A 82 -6.59 20.39 -2.85
N GLY A 83 -7.50 19.40 -2.87
CA GLY A 83 -7.73 18.53 -1.72
C GLY A 83 -6.51 17.68 -1.39
N ILE A 84 -5.91 17.06 -2.41
CA ILE A 84 -4.68 16.26 -2.28
C ILE A 84 -3.54 17.13 -1.74
N PHE A 85 -3.36 18.33 -2.27
CA PHE A 85 -2.34 19.26 -1.81
C PHE A 85 -2.56 19.63 -0.35
N ASN A 86 -3.77 20.07 0.02
CA ASN A 86 -4.08 20.49 1.38
C ASN A 86 -3.90 19.35 2.40
N VAL A 87 -4.31 18.12 2.07
CA VAL A 87 -4.08 16.94 2.94
C VAL A 87 -2.59 16.60 3.02
N SER A 88 -1.85 16.73 1.92
CA SER A 88 -0.41 16.45 1.91
C SER A 88 0.38 17.46 2.76
N GLU A 89 -0.05 18.72 2.80
CA GLU A 89 0.56 19.77 3.64
C GLU A 89 0.36 19.52 5.14
N THR A 90 -0.64 18.72 5.53
CA THR A 90 -0.84 18.35 6.94
C THR A 90 -0.02 17.14 7.36
N PHE A 91 0.70 16.50 6.44
CA PHE A 91 1.54 15.35 6.82
C PHE A 91 2.65 15.83 7.76
N GLY A 92 2.75 15.15 8.90
CA GLY A 92 3.82 15.38 9.87
C GLY A 92 5.21 15.04 9.32
N PRO A 93 6.27 15.26 10.13
CA PRO A 93 7.63 14.89 9.76
C PRO A 93 7.75 13.40 9.40
N VAL A 94 8.84 13.04 8.72
CA VAL A 94 9.12 11.64 8.39
C VAL A 94 9.31 10.85 9.70
N PRO A 95 8.46 9.83 9.97
CA PRO A 95 8.57 9.07 11.20
C PRO A 95 9.80 8.16 11.17
N LYS A 96 10.32 7.87 12.36
CA LYS A 96 11.25 6.75 12.57
C LYS A 96 10.48 5.62 13.23
N MET A 97 10.66 4.41 12.72
CA MET A 97 9.96 3.22 13.20
C MET A 97 10.62 2.67 14.46
N GLU A 98 10.51 3.40 15.56
CA GLU A 98 11.16 3.12 16.85
C GLU A 98 10.31 3.64 18.03
N GLY A 99 10.70 3.28 19.25
CA GLY A 99 10.07 3.76 20.47
C GLY A 99 8.67 3.19 20.74
N GLU A 100 7.89 3.92 21.54
CA GLU A 100 6.58 3.47 22.05
C GLU A 100 5.58 3.12 20.95
N VAL A 101 5.55 3.89 19.85
CA VAL A 101 4.67 3.60 18.70
C VAL A 101 5.01 2.26 18.06
N ALA A 102 6.30 1.89 18.00
CA ALA A 102 6.71 0.60 17.48
C ALA A 102 6.23 -0.56 18.37
N GLU A 103 6.31 -0.37 19.69
CA GLU A 103 5.83 -1.35 20.68
C GLU A 103 4.31 -1.49 20.62
N GLU A 104 3.58 -0.39 20.45
CA GLU A 104 2.12 -0.38 20.28
C GLU A 104 1.69 -1.14 19.02
N ILE A 105 2.27 -0.79 17.87
CA ILE A 105 1.97 -1.46 16.60
C ILE A 105 2.32 -2.95 16.69
N HIS A 106 3.47 -3.28 17.29
CA HIS A 106 3.87 -4.65 17.52
C HIS A 106 2.87 -5.42 18.41
N GLY A 107 2.41 -4.81 19.51
CA GLY A 107 1.42 -5.39 20.40
C GLY A 107 0.13 -5.75 19.68
N GLN A 108 -0.47 -4.77 18.97
CA GLN A 108 -1.71 -4.98 18.20
C GLN A 108 -1.54 -6.06 17.12
N LEU A 109 -0.40 -6.07 16.41
CA LEU A 109 -0.11 -7.11 15.42
C LEU A 109 0.07 -8.49 16.05
N CYS A 110 0.70 -8.60 17.22
CA CYS A 110 0.89 -9.86 17.92
C CYS A 110 -0.42 -10.45 18.45
N GLU A 111 -1.41 -9.62 18.79
CA GLU A 111 -2.75 -10.07 19.15
C GLU A 111 -3.47 -10.70 17.95
N LYS A 112 -3.39 -10.06 16.78
CA LYS A 112 -4.00 -10.54 15.53
C LYS A 112 -3.24 -11.70 14.89
N ILE A 113 -1.91 -11.66 14.94
CA ILE A 113 -0.96 -12.56 14.27
C ILE A 113 0.13 -12.94 15.28
N PRO A 114 -0.13 -13.90 16.19
CA PRO A 114 0.86 -14.33 17.17
C PRO A 114 2.15 -14.80 16.51
N LEU A 115 3.31 -14.52 17.11
CA LEU A 115 4.63 -14.81 16.50
C LEU A 115 4.83 -16.29 16.15
N HIS A 116 4.26 -17.21 16.92
CA HIS A 116 4.34 -18.65 16.65
C HIS A 116 3.50 -19.08 15.42
N SER A 117 2.58 -18.24 14.96
CA SER A 117 1.71 -18.49 13.80
C SER A 117 2.26 -17.94 12.48
N LEU A 118 3.38 -17.21 12.50
CA LEU A 118 3.88 -16.48 11.34
C LEU A 118 4.06 -17.33 10.08
N ASP A 119 4.55 -18.56 10.21
CA ASP A 119 4.75 -19.43 9.05
C ASP A 119 3.43 -19.91 8.44
N VAL A 120 2.41 -20.15 9.27
CA VAL A 120 1.05 -20.47 8.81
C VAL A 120 0.47 -19.28 8.05
N GLN A 121 0.65 -18.07 8.57
CA GLN A 121 0.11 -16.84 8.00
C GLN A 121 0.83 -16.44 6.70
N ARG A 122 2.14 -16.64 6.62
CA ARG A 122 2.93 -16.49 5.39
C ARG A 122 2.44 -17.47 4.32
N LYS A 123 2.23 -18.73 4.68
CA LYS A 123 1.70 -19.74 3.75
C LYS A 123 0.32 -19.35 3.23
N TRP A 124 -0.58 -18.92 4.11
CA TRP A 124 -1.90 -18.43 3.73
C TRP A 124 -1.81 -17.25 2.75
N ARG A 125 -0.97 -16.25 3.04
CA ARG A 125 -0.73 -15.09 2.17
C ARG A 125 -0.25 -15.52 0.80
N ASP A 126 0.76 -16.39 0.74
CA ASP A 126 1.36 -16.83 -0.52
C ASP A 126 0.36 -17.64 -1.37
N GLU A 127 -0.50 -18.45 -0.75
CA GLU A 127 -1.60 -19.13 -1.44
C GLU A 127 -2.63 -18.14 -2.02
N ARG A 128 -2.97 -17.07 -1.30
CA ARG A 128 -3.85 -16.00 -1.82
C ARG A 128 -3.21 -15.24 -2.96
N LEU A 129 -1.92 -14.91 -2.87
CA LEU A 129 -1.17 -14.29 -3.96
C LEU A 129 -1.11 -15.19 -5.20
N ALA A 130 -0.95 -16.51 -5.02
CA ALA A 130 -0.99 -17.46 -6.13
C ALA A 130 -2.40 -17.53 -6.78
N CYS A 131 -3.46 -17.49 -5.98
CA CYS A 131 -4.84 -17.38 -6.50
C CYS A 131 -5.03 -16.09 -7.30
N LEU A 132 -4.61 -14.95 -6.76
CA LEU A 132 -4.71 -13.65 -7.43
C LEU A 132 -3.91 -13.63 -8.73
N ALA A 133 -2.70 -14.18 -8.74
CA ALA A 133 -1.88 -14.29 -9.94
C ALA A 133 -2.57 -15.12 -11.05
N ARG A 134 -3.26 -16.22 -10.68
CA ARG A 134 -4.07 -16.99 -11.63
C ARG A 134 -5.26 -16.18 -12.15
N LEU A 135 -5.99 -15.51 -11.26
CA LEU A 135 -7.12 -14.66 -11.62
C LEU A 135 -6.70 -13.57 -12.61
N LYS A 136 -5.61 -12.86 -12.34
CA LYS A 136 -5.10 -11.80 -13.23
C LYS A 136 -4.77 -12.33 -14.62
N LYS A 137 -4.11 -13.48 -14.71
CA LYS A 137 -3.85 -14.16 -15.99
C LYS A 137 -5.13 -14.47 -16.76
N THR A 138 -6.17 -14.98 -16.09
CA THR A 138 -7.47 -15.27 -16.72
C THR A 138 -8.16 -14.01 -17.24
N LEU A 139 -8.02 -12.89 -16.53
CA LEU A 139 -8.59 -11.60 -16.91
C LEU A 139 -7.77 -10.84 -17.98
N GLY A 140 -6.66 -11.41 -18.46
CA GLY A 140 -5.79 -10.75 -19.44
C GLY A 140 -4.93 -9.61 -18.86
N ASN A 141 -4.73 -9.61 -17.54
CA ASN A 141 -3.97 -8.60 -16.78
C ASN A 141 -2.56 -9.07 -16.40
#